data_AF-A0A959EMP2-F1
#
_entry.id   AF-A0A959EMP2-F1
#
_cell.length_a   1.000
_cell.length_b   1.000
_cell.length_c   1.000
_cell.angle_alpha   90.00
_cell.angle_beta   90.00
_cell.angle_gamma   90.00
#
_symmetry.space_group_name_H-M   'P 1'
#
loop_
_entity.id
_entity.type
_entity.pdbx_description
1 polymer ?
#
loop_
_entity_poly.entity_id
_entity_poly.type
_entity_poly.pdbx_seq_one_letter_code
_entity_poly.pdbx_strand_id
1 'polypeptide(L)'
;ALQARWETGSPAESTAEHDRILRELLDQDSQEPRREDGDVQKAFAEADQVLERVYEAPFLPHNCLEPMNFFADVRDDRVELLGPIQTPGGTRRRVAQLLEREESTVSVDMTRMGGGFGRRLYGDFALEAAE
;
A
#
# COMPACT_ATOMS: atom_id res chain seq x y z
N ALA A 1 16.14 -1.98 -27.23
CA ALA A 1 16.04 -1.85 -25.76
C ALA A 1 15.80 -0.39 -25.42
N LEU A 2 15.02 -0.12 -24.36
CA LEU A 2 14.79 1.25 -23.88
C LEU A 2 16.10 1.85 -23.35
N GLN A 3 16.35 3.13 -23.64
CA GLN A 3 17.45 3.91 -23.07
C GLN A 3 16.85 5.03 -22.22
N ALA A 4 16.82 4.83 -20.91
CA ALA A 4 16.33 5.85 -19.98
C ALA A 4 17.47 6.81 -19.60
N ARG A 5 17.13 8.10 -19.45
CA ARG A 5 17.97 9.14 -18.85
C ARG A 5 17.20 9.73 -17.68
N TRP A 6 17.85 9.85 -16.52
CA TRP A 6 17.23 10.38 -15.31
C TRP A 6 18.18 11.33 -14.60
N GLU A 7 17.59 12.25 -13.83
CA GLU A 7 18.29 13.20 -12.96
C GLU A 7 17.85 12.96 -11.52
N THR A 8 18.75 13.19 -10.56
CA THR A 8 18.42 13.02 -9.13
C THR A 8 17.71 14.26 -8.63
N GLY A 9 16.38 14.16 -8.43
CA GLY A 9 15.55 15.27 -7.95
C GLY A 9 15.50 15.44 -6.43
N SER A 10 15.88 14.40 -5.68
CA SER A 10 15.91 14.40 -4.21
C SER A 10 16.99 13.47 -3.69
N PRO A 11 17.40 13.59 -2.41
CA PRO A 11 18.24 12.59 -1.77
C PRO A 11 17.64 11.19 -1.90
N ALA A 12 18.50 10.18 -2.03
CA ALA A 12 18.07 8.80 -2.08
C ALA A 12 17.59 8.34 -0.70
N GLU A 13 16.55 7.51 -0.69
CA GLU A 13 16.04 6.88 0.52
C GLU A 13 17.10 5.94 1.13
N SER A 14 17.15 5.88 2.46
CA SER A 14 18.05 4.96 3.17
C SER A 14 17.45 4.50 4.50
N THR A 15 17.82 3.30 4.93
CA THR A 15 17.41 2.76 6.24
C THR A 15 17.80 3.69 7.38
N ALA A 16 19.02 4.25 7.36
CA ALA A 16 19.49 5.15 8.40
C ALA A 16 18.63 6.42 8.51
N GLU A 17 18.17 6.95 7.36
CA GLU A 17 17.31 8.13 7.35
C GLU A 17 15.90 7.81 7.84
N HIS A 18 15.32 6.68 7.42
CA HIS A 18 14.02 6.23 7.92
C HIS A 18 14.04 5.98 9.43
N ASP A 19 15.08 5.32 9.94
CA ASP A 19 15.23 5.05 11.37
C ASP A 19 15.34 6.35 12.17
N ARG A 20 16.10 7.34 11.66
CA ARG A 20 16.22 8.66 12.28
C ARG A 20 14.85 9.33 12.39
N ILE A 21 14.12 9.41 11.28
CA ILE A 21 12.79 10.05 11.23
C ILE A 21 11.81 9.33 12.17
N LEU A 22 11.75 8.00 12.12
CA LEU A 22 10.82 7.22 12.95
C LEU A 22 11.11 7.37 14.44
N ARG A 23 12.38 7.42 14.85
CA ARG A 23 12.76 7.65 16.25
C ARG A 23 12.40 9.05 16.71
N GLU A 24 12.65 10.07 15.90
CA GLU A 24 12.30 11.46 16.21
C GLU A 24 10.79 11.67 16.38
N LEU A 25 9.96 10.84 15.72
CA LEU A 25 8.50 10.89 15.88
C LEU A 25 7.99 10.29 17.18
N LEU A 26 8.76 9.43 17.87
CA LEU A 26 8.36 8.86 19.17
C LEU A 26 8.36 9.91 20.29
N ASP A 27 9.19 10.94 20.15
CA ASP A 27 9.32 12.03 21.12
C ASP A 27 8.35 13.19 20.85
N GLN A 28 7.45 13.03 19.87
CA GLN A 28 6.50 14.06 19.43
C GLN A 28 5.07 13.64 19.76
N ASP A 29 4.28 14.58 20.24
CA ASP A 29 2.84 14.39 20.38
C ASP A 29 2.20 14.20 18.99
N SER A 30 1.30 13.23 18.90
CA SER A 30 0.51 13.00 17.69
C SER A 30 -0.36 14.21 17.39
N GLN A 31 -0.28 14.74 16.16
CA GLN A 31 -1.15 15.83 15.70
C GLN A 31 -2.62 15.40 15.58
N GLU A 32 -2.86 14.12 15.29
CA GLU A 32 -4.21 13.54 15.14
C GLU A 32 -4.32 12.23 15.94
N PRO A 33 -4.41 12.32 17.28
CA PRO A 33 -4.50 11.14 18.13
C PRO A 33 -5.77 10.36 17.79
N ARG A 34 -5.61 9.07 17.44
CA ARG A 34 -6.74 8.20 17.04
C ARG A 34 -7.55 7.68 18.22
N ARG A 35 -6.97 7.73 19.43
CA ARG A 35 -7.58 7.24 20.66
C ARG A 35 -6.91 7.89 21.87
N GLU A 36 -7.73 8.44 22.77
CA GLU A 36 -7.32 9.01 24.05
C GLU A 36 -8.31 8.55 25.11
N ASP A 37 -7.86 7.69 26.03
CA ASP A 37 -8.73 7.13 27.07
C ASP A 37 -8.22 7.54 28.46
N GLY A 38 -9.03 8.28 29.20
CA GLY A 38 -8.71 8.70 30.57
C GLY A 38 -7.63 9.79 30.64
N ASP A 39 -6.97 9.86 31.80
CA ASP A 39 -5.90 10.83 32.06
C ASP A 39 -4.57 10.08 32.19
N VAL A 40 -3.86 9.98 31.06
CA VAL A 40 -2.57 9.28 30.97
C VAL A 40 -1.52 9.95 31.85
N GLN A 41 -1.52 11.29 31.92
CA GLN A 41 -0.54 12.04 32.72
C GLN A 41 -0.69 11.74 34.20
N LYS A 42 -1.93 11.72 34.70
CA LYS A 42 -2.23 11.29 36.06
C LYS A 42 -1.83 9.84 36.30
N ALA A 43 -2.14 8.94 35.37
CA ALA A 43 -1.80 7.51 35.50
C ALA A 43 -0.29 7.28 35.61
N PHE A 44 0.53 8.01 34.84
CA PHE A 44 2.00 7.95 34.96
C PHE A 44 2.50 8.56 36.27
N ALA A 45 1.90 9.65 36.74
CA ALA A 45 2.29 10.30 37.99
C ALA A 45 1.98 9.46 39.25
N GLU A 46 0.92 8.64 39.20
CA GLU A 46 0.47 7.79 40.31
C GLU A 46 1.03 6.34 40.24
N ALA A 47 1.79 5.98 39.21
CA ALA A 47 2.29 4.63 39.02
C ALA A 47 3.41 4.26 40.01
N ASP A 48 3.30 3.09 40.66
CA ASP A 48 4.36 2.55 41.52
C ASP A 48 5.65 2.22 40.74
N GLN A 49 5.52 1.90 39.45
CA GLN A 49 6.63 1.60 38.55
C GLN A 49 6.29 2.01 37.11
N VAL A 50 7.24 2.66 36.44
CA VAL A 50 7.17 2.99 35.01
C VAL A 50 8.24 2.18 34.26
N LEU A 51 7.83 1.48 33.20
CA LEU A 51 8.71 0.76 32.29
C LEU A 51 8.59 1.32 30.88
N GLU A 52 9.67 1.87 30.37
CA GLU A 52 9.73 2.41 29.01
C GLU A 52 10.67 1.57 28.14
N ARG A 53 10.19 1.15 26.97
CA ARG A 53 10.95 0.36 25.99
C ARG A 53 10.52 0.73 24.57
N VAL A 54 11.47 0.79 23.67
CA VAL A 54 11.23 0.95 22.23
C VAL A 54 11.34 -0.41 21.57
N TYR A 55 10.34 -0.75 20.76
CA TYR A 55 10.31 -1.96 19.93
C TYR A 55 10.14 -1.54 18.47
N GLU A 56 10.88 -2.18 17.59
CA GLU A 56 10.88 -1.89 16.15
C GLU A 56 10.66 -3.16 15.33
N ALA A 57 10.09 -3.00 14.14
CA ALA A 57 9.92 -4.07 13.16
C ALA A 57 10.45 -3.58 11.80
N PRO A 58 11.29 -4.37 11.10
CA PRO A 58 11.80 -3.97 9.80
C PRO A 58 10.69 -4.00 8.74
N PHE A 59 10.93 -3.36 7.61
CA PHE A 59 10.09 -3.55 6.43
C PHE A 59 10.13 -5.02 5.99
N LEU A 60 8.96 -5.64 5.89
CA LEU A 60 8.81 -7.03 5.48
C LEU A 60 8.18 -7.12 4.09
N PRO A 61 8.77 -7.88 3.17
CA PRO A 61 8.11 -8.19 1.91
C PRO A 61 6.96 -9.17 2.16
N HIS A 62 5.87 -9.01 1.40
CA HIS A 62 4.71 -9.90 1.47
C HIS A 62 5.00 -11.33 1.02
N ASN A 63 6.06 -11.54 0.22
CA ASN A 63 6.53 -12.86 -0.24
C ASN A 63 5.43 -13.77 -0.82
N CYS A 64 4.58 -13.21 -1.69
CA CYS A 64 3.64 -14.01 -2.47
C CYS A 64 4.40 -15.04 -3.31
N LEU A 65 3.98 -16.31 -3.28
CA LEU A 65 4.61 -17.36 -4.08
C LEU A 65 4.32 -17.19 -5.58
N GLU A 66 3.14 -16.67 -5.90
CA GLU A 66 2.78 -16.26 -7.25
C GLU A 66 3.23 -14.80 -7.51
N PRO A 67 4.03 -14.55 -8.56
CA PRO A 67 4.37 -13.20 -8.99
C PRO A 67 3.13 -12.34 -9.32
N MET A 68 3.26 -11.02 -9.20
CA MET A 68 2.20 -10.12 -9.64
C MET A 68 1.99 -10.31 -11.15
N ASN A 69 0.74 -10.53 -11.53
CA ASN A 69 0.33 -10.77 -12.90
C ASN A 69 -1.12 -10.32 -13.06
N PHE A 70 -1.48 -9.99 -14.29
CA PHE A 70 -2.84 -9.72 -14.71
C PHE A 70 -2.96 -9.91 -16.22
N PHE A 71 -4.16 -10.27 -16.67
CA PHE A 71 -4.55 -10.22 -18.07
C PHE A 71 -5.57 -9.10 -18.27
N ALA A 72 -5.44 -8.38 -19.38
CA ALA A 72 -6.39 -7.38 -19.82
C ALA A 72 -6.68 -7.56 -21.32
N ASP A 73 -7.96 -7.50 -21.66
CA ASP A 73 -8.46 -7.41 -23.03
C ASP A 73 -9.30 -6.13 -23.15
N VAL A 74 -8.69 -5.11 -23.75
CA VAL A 74 -9.27 -3.78 -23.88
C VAL A 74 -9.80 -3.62 -25.30
N ARG A 75 -11.12 -3.42 -25.42
CA ARG A 75 -11.83 -3.28 -26.69
C ARG A 75 -12.65 -1.98 -26.72
N ASP A 76 -13.14 -1.65 -27.92
CA ASP A 76 -13.95 -0.45 -28.14
C ASP A 76 -15.25 -0.44 -27.32
N ASP A 77 -15.83 -1.60 -27.05
CA ASP A 77 -17.11 -1.74 -26.33
C ASP A 77 -16.93 -2.13 -24.86
N ARG A 78 -15.85 -2.81 -24.49
CA ARG A 78 -15.64 -3.34 -23.14
C ARG A 78 -14.18 -3.54 -22.76
N VAL A 79 -13.95 -3.73 -21.46
CA VAL A 79 -12.65 -4.08 -20.89
C VAL A 79 -12.81 -5.31 -20.02
N GLU A 80 -12.11 -6.39 -20.35
CA GLU A 80 -12.15 -7.64 -19.62
C GLU A 80 -10.83 -7.87 -18.91
N LEU A 81 -10.88 -7.95 -17.59
CA LEU A 81 -9.71 -8.17 -16.76
C LEU A 81 -9.81 -9.53 -16.07
N LEU A 82 -8.70 -10.27 -16.04
CA LEU A 82 -8.62 -11.56 -15.37
C LEU A 82 -7.33 -11.65 -14.57
N GLY A 83 -7.43 -11.86 -13.26
CA GLY A 83 -6.24 -12.10 -12.46
C GLY A 83 -6.44 -12.05 -10.95
N PRO A 84 -5.36 -12.23 -10.18
CA PRO A 84 -5.44 -12.38 -8.74
C PRO A 84 -5.37 -11.01 -8.05
N ILE A 85 -6.47 -10.57 -7.43
CA ILE A 85 -6.60 -9.29 -6.73
C ILE A 85 -7.46 -9.41 -5.46
N GLN A 86 -7.12 -8.67 -4.39
CA GLN A 86 -7.90 -8.65 -3.14
C GLN A 86 -9.03 -7.60 -3.14
N THR A 87 -8.98 -6.65 -4.06
CA THR A 87 -9.85 -5.46 -4.13
C THR A 87 -10.48 -5.29 -5.52
N PRO A 88 -11.18 -6.31 -6.07
CA PRO A 88 -11.66 -6.30 -7.47
C PRO A 88 -12.53 -5.08 -7.82
N GLY A 89 -13.45 -4.67 -6.92
CA GLY A 89 -14.28 -3.48 -7.14
C GLY A 89 -13.49 -2.16 -7.10
N GLY A 90 -12.40 -2.11 -6.34
CA GLY A 90 -11.46 -0.98 -6.37
C GLY A 90 -10.68 -0.94 -7.68
N THR A 91 -10.18 -2.09 -8.13
CA THR A 91 -9.47 -2.21 -9.41
C THR A 91 -10.35 -1.86 -10.59
N ARG A 92 -11.59 -2.36 -10.65
CA ARG A 92 -12.56 -2.02 -11.69
C ARG A 92 -12.75 -0.51 -11.82
N ARG A 93 -12.99 0.18 -10.69
CA ARG A 93 -13.12 1.65 -10.65
C ARG A 93 -11.88 2.37 -11.16
N ARG A 94 -10.70 1.94 -10.73
CA ARG A 94 -9.43 2.57 -11.11
C ARG A 94 -9.11 2.37 -12.60
N VAL A 95 -9.40 1.19 -13.16
CA VAL A 95 -9.21 0.94 -14.60
C VAL A 95 -10.21 1.75 -15.43
N ALA A 96 -11.48 1.81 -15.01
CA ALA A 96 -12.48 2.65 -15.66
C ALA A 96 -12.05 4.13 -15.68
N GLN A 97 -11.52 4.63 -14.56
CA GLN A 97 -10.98 5.98 -14.48
C GLN A 97 -9.75 6.18 -15.36
N LEU A 98 -8.81 5.23 -15.37
CA LEU A 98 -7.59 5.28 -16.21
C LEU A 98 -7.93 5.37 -17.70
N LEU A 99 -8.93 4.61 -18.15
CA LEU A 99 -9.33 4.52 -19.56
C LEU A 99 -10.43 5.50 -19.95
N GLU A 100 -10.89 6.34 -19.01
CA GLU A 100 -12.01 7.28 -19.19
C GLU A 100 -13.30 6.59 -19.69
N ARG A 101 -13.63 5.42 -19.12
CA ARG A 101 -14.81 4.61 -19.46
C ARG A 101 -15.80 4.54 -18.32
N GLU A 102 -17.06 4.27 -18.65
CA GLU A 102 -18.08 3.89 -17.67
C GLU A 102 -17.67 2.59 -16.96
N GLU A 103 -17.77 2.57 -15.62
CA GLU A 103 -17.40 1.42 -14.80
C GLU A 103 -18.16 0.14 -15.19
N SER A 104 -19.36 0.29 -15.73
CA SER A 104 -20.21 -0.82 -16.21
C SER A 104 -19.64 -1.53 -17.44
N THR A 105 -18.70 -0.91 -18.16
CA THR A 105 -18.03 -1.52 -19.33
C THR A 105 -16.75 -2.29 -18.96
N VAL A 106 -16.37 -2.29 -17.68
CA VAL A 106 -15.16 -2.96 -17.16
C VAL A 106 -15.57 -4.17 -16.30
N SER A 107 -15.10 -5.36 -16.64
CA SER A 107 -15.21 -6.56 -15.80
C SER A 107 -13.87 -6.91 -15.17
N VAL A 108 -13.91 -7.45 -13.94
CA VAL A 108 -12.73 -7.98 -13.24
C VAL A 108 -13.09 -9.36 -12.70
N ASP A 109 -12.62 -10.39 -13.39
CA ASP A 109 -12.73 -11.78 -12.95
C ASP A 109 -11.53 -12.18 -12.11
N MET A 110 -11.81 -12.78 -10.95
CA MET A 110 -10.77 -13.19 -10.01
C MET A 110 -10.36 -14.65 -10.24
N THR A 111 -9.06 -14.86 -10.40
CA THR A 111 -8.47 -16.20 -10.34
C THR A 111 -8.20 -16.60 -8.88
N ARG A 112 -7.90 -17.89 -8.66
CA ARG A 112 -7.20 -18.28 -7.42
C ARG A 112 -5.85 -17.57 -7.36
N MET A 113 -5.38 -17.29 -6.14
CA MET A 113 -4.19 -16.47 -5.91
C MET A 113 -3.14 -17.26 -5.12
N GLY A 114 -1.88 -17.22 -5.53
CA GLY A 114 -0.75 -17.82 -4.81
C GLY A 114 -0.21 -16.94 -3.67
N GLY A 115 -1.13 -16.37 -2.89
CA GLY A 115 -0.82 -15.43 -1.82
C GLY A 115 -0.98 -13.96 -2.25
N GLY A 116 -1.43 -13.16 -1.28
CA GLY A 116 -1.56 -11.71 -1.42
C GLY A 116 -1.01 -11.01 -0.18
N PHE A 117 -1.47 -11.43 1.01
CA PHE A 117 -0.99 -10.97 2.31
C PHE A 117 -1.01 -9.44 2.51
N GLY A 118 -1.76 -8.70 1.67
CA GLY A 118 -1.73 -7.23 1.62
C GLY A 118 -1.19 -6.68 0.31
N ARG A 119 -0.26 -7.36 -0.38
CA ARG A 119 0.34 -6.87 -1.64
C ARG A 119 -0.68 -6.65 -2.75
N ARG A 120 -1.70 -7.51 -2.82
CA ARG A 120 -2.76 -7.48 -3.85
C ARG A 120 -3.97 -6.60 -3.44
N LEU A 121 -3.83 -5.75 -2.40
CA LEU A 121 -4.80 -4.68 -2.11
C LEU A 121 -4.68 -3.52 -3.10
N TYR A 122 -3.49 -3.32 -3.66
CA TYR A 122 -3.19 -2.31 -4.67
C TYR A 122 -3.09 -3.00 -6.04
N GLY A 123 -3.77 -2.44 -7.04
CA GLY A 123 -3.87 -3.01 -8.39
C GLY A 123 -2.99 -2.30 -9.42
N ASP A 124 -1.81 -1.82 -9.05
CA ASP A 124 -0.83 -1.20 -9.95
C ASP A 124 -0.56 -2.06 -11.19
N PHE A 125 -0.27 -3.35 -10.99
CA PHE A 125 -0.06 -4.34 -12.07
C PHE A 125 -1.29 -4.61 -12.95
N ALA A 126 -2.50 -4.34 -12.46
CA ALA A 126 -3.72 -4.44 -13.25
C ALA A 126 -3.94 -3.20 -14.12
N LEU A 127 -3.51 -2.02 -13.64
CA LEU A 127 -3.53 -0.78 -14.41
C LEU A 127 -2.49 -0.84 -15.54
N GLU A 128 -1.26 -1.26 -15.24
CA GLU A 128 -0.21 -1.44 -16.24
C GLU A 128 -0.59 -2.44 -17.35
N ALA A 129 -1.38 -3.48 -17.02
CA ALA A 129 -1.86 -4.42 -18.02
C ALA A 129 -2.94 -3.83 -18.94
N ALA A 130 -3.69 -2.84 -18.45
CA ALA A 130 -4.83 -2.24 -19.16
C ALA A 130 -4.47 -1.00 -19.99
N GLU A 131 -3.32 -0.37 -19.74
CA GLU A 131 -2.78 0.75 -20.53
C GLU A 131 -2.22 0.28 -21.88
#